data_AF-Q4GYS7-F1
#
_entry.id   AF-Q4GYS7-F1
#
_cell.length_a   1.000
_cell.length_b   1.000
_cell.length_c   1.000
_cell.angle_alpha   90.00
_cell.angle_beta   90.00
_cell.angle_gamma   90.00
#
_symmetry.space_group_name_H-M   'P 1'
#
loop_
_entity.id
_entity.type
_entity.pdbx_description
1 polymer ?
#
loop_
_entity_poly.entity_id
_entity_poly.type
_entity_poly.pdbx_seq_one_letter_code
_entity_poly.pdbx_strand_id
1 'polypeptide(L)'
;MKHVSEMFIPGMTLSHLVSPLLSMPTATNRFYALYGHYSVREGDSDATESSLIVEAVVRVVLPLHAAPPEETKFIGFASVKKSSPHKLSYEETRLLRGDTEPAESFLQKSDRSYPMLLLLVTTPLEVPVAKSTKKVEYSVFECKTGSADFSEKAIPLKVDNMVDSFSAFVRLSNLGSHALVRKQSSPPTQSSPSANELSFQSSISQLEVASAKRQTLLKRLAEVERLLERKQTGMLRADEQKPNRI
;
A
#
# COMPACT_ATOMS: atom_id res chain seq x y z
N MET A 1 -14.89 -7.07 -25.59
CA MET A 1 -13.53 -7.65 -25.47
C MET A 1 -13.29 -8.04 -24.02
N LYS A 2 -12.76 -9.23 -23.74
CA LYS A 2 -12.38 -9.62 -22.38
C LYS A 2 -11.05 -8.95 -22.05
N HIS A 3 -11.09 -7.91 -21.23
CA HIS A 3 -9.86 -7.35 -20.65
C HIS A 3 -9.35 -8.31 -19.59
N VAL A 4 -8.07 -8.65 -19.68
CA VAL A 4 -7.36 -9.36 -18.61
C VAL A 4 -6.58 -8.28 -17.85
N SER A 5 -6.76 -8.22 -16.53
CA SER A 5 -6.03 -7.27 -15.69
C SER A 5 -4.83 -7.96 -15.03
N GLU A 6 -3.71 -7.25 -14.93
CA GLU A 6 -2.54 -7.67 -14.16
C GLU A 6 -2.09 -6.51 -13.26
N MET A 7 -1.65 -6.80 -12.04
CA MET A 7 -1.12 -5.81 -11.12
C MET A 7 0.39 -5.97 -10.97
N PHE A 8 1.13 -4.86 -11.02
CA PHE A 8 2.56 -4.79 -10.80
C PHE A 8 2.85 -3.98 -9.54
N ILE A 9 3.75 -4.47 -8.69
CA ILE A 9 4.16 -3.76 -7.47
C ILE A 9 5.68 -3.90 -7.25
N PRO A 10 6.39 -2.80 -6.95
CA PRO A 10 7.78 -2.89 -6.52
C PRO A 10 7.91 -3.70 -5.22
N GLY A 11 8.95 -4.53 -5.12
CA GLY A 11 9.25 -5.28 -3.91
C GLY A 11 9.38 -4.40 -2.66
N MET A 12 9.91 -3.18 -2.82
CA MET A 12 9.96 -2.18 -1.74
C MET A 12 8.55 -1.77 -1.29
N THR A 13 7.63 -1.53 -2.21
CA THR A 13 6.27 -1.07 -1.88
C THR A 13 5.48 -2.18 -1.19
N LEU A 14 5.63 -3.43 -1.65
CA LEU A 14 5.05 -4.58 -0.98
C LEU A 14 5.62 -4.77 0.44
N SER A 15 6.93 -4.58 0.61
CA SER A 15 7.57 -4.73 1.94
C SER A 15 7.08 -3.68 2.95
N HIS A 16 6.70 -2.47 2.49
CA HIS A 16 6.10 -1.44 3.34
C HIS A 16 4.73 -1.87 3.90
N LEU A 17 4.00 -2.75 3.22
CA LEU A 17 2.74 -3.32 3.72
C LEU A 17 2.97 -4.52 4.64
N VAL A 18 3.88 -5.41 4.25
CA VAL A 18 4.14 -6.66 4.97
C VAL A 18 4.90 -6.44 6.28
N SER A 19 5.90 -5.56 6.30
CA SER A 19 6.77 -5.41 7.47
C SER A 19 6.02 -4.95 8.72
N PRO A 20 5.16 -3.91 8.66
CA PRO A 20 4.36 -3.52 9.81
C PRO A 20 3.38 -4.62 10.24
N LEU A 21 2.78 -5.35 9.29
CA LEU A 21 1.85 -6.44 9.60
C LEU A 21 2.50 -7.52 10.48
N LEU A 22 3.73 -7.91 10.16
CA LEU A 22 4.47 -8.92 10.91
C LEU A 22 4.89 -8.47 12.32
N SER A 23 4.97 -7.16 12.55
CA SER A 23 5.27 -6.56 13.86
C SER A 23 4.06 -6.41 14.78
N MET A 24 2.83 -6.52 14.27
CA MET A 24 1.64 -6.35 15.11
C MET A 24 1.41 -7.59 16.00
N PRO A 25 1.23 -7.43 17.32
CA PRO A 25 1.03 -8.56 18.23
C PRO A 25 -0.38 -9.16 18.13
N THR A 26 -1.38 -8.33 17.79
CA THR A 26 -2.79 -8.68 17.86
C THR A 26 -3.44 -8.80 16.49
N ALA A 27 -4.67 -9.32 16.47
CA ALA A 27 -5.52 -9.23 15.29
C ALA A 27 -5.71 -7.76 14.92
N THR A 28 -5.41 -7.43 13.67
CA THR A 28 -5.46 -6.06 13.15
C THR A 28 -5.99 -6.09 11.72
N ASN A 29 -6.69 -5.03 11.33
CA ASN A 29 -7.07 -4.75 9.95
C ASN A 29 -6.71 -3.29 9.65
N ARG A 30 -5.99 -3.05 8.56
CA ARG A 30 -5.60 -1.70 8.11
C ARG A 30 -5.87 -1.56 6.62
N PHE A 31 -6.39 -0.39 6.27
CA PHE A 31 -6.66 -0.03 4.89
C PHE A 31 -5.70 1.05 4.42
N TYR A 32 -5.28 0.92 3.17
CA TYR A 32 -4.38 1.84 2.47
C TYR A 32 -4.93 2.16 1.09
N ALA A 33 -4.59 3.33 0.57
CA ALA A 33 -4.82 3.71 -0.81
C ALA A 33 -3.60 3.37 -1.68
N LEU A 34 -3.86 2.81 -2.85
CA LEU A 34 -2.86 2.47 -3.86
C LEU A 34 -2.82 3.57 -4.92
N TYR A 35 -1.61 4.01 -5.25
CA TYR A 35 -1.36 5.04 -6.27
C TYR A 35 -0.34 4.56 -7.30
N GLY A 36 -0.58 4.92 -8.55
CA GLY A 36 0.18 4.42 -9.67
C GLY A 36 -0.33 4.93 -11.01
N HIS A 37 -0.26 4.08 -12.03
CA HIS A 37 -0.80 4.34 -13.34
C HIS A 37 -1.32 3.04 -13.98
N TYR A 38 -2.19 3.21 -14.98
CA TYR A 38 -2.60 2.13 -15.87
C TYR A 38 -1.82 2.21 -17.17
N SER A 39 -1.47 1.05 -17.71
CA SER A 39 -0.94 0.86 -19.05
C SER A 39 -1.78 -0.21 -19.74
N VAL A 40 -1.92 -0.13 -21.07
CA VAL A 40 -2.60 -1.17 -21.85
C VAL A 40 -1.58 -1.75 -22.81
N ARG A 41 -1.44 -3.08 -22.81
CA ARG A 41 -0.63 -3.79 -23.80
C ARG A 41 -1.49 -4.77 -24.60
N GLU A 42 -1.07 -5.03 -25.82
CA GLU A 42 -1.60 -6.15 -26.58
C GLU A 42 -0.93 -7.43 -26.05
N GLY A 43 -1.76 -8.40 -25.71
CA GLY A 43 -1.35 -9.74 -25.35
C GLY A 43 -1.31 -10.59 -26.61
N ASP A 44 -0.11 -11.04 -26.96
CA ASP A 44 0.08 -12.10 -27.95
C ASP A 44 -0.53 -13.38 -27.39
N SER A 45 -1.71 -13.73 -27.88
CA SER A 45 -2.22 -15.09 -27.73
C SER A 45 -2.13 -15.74 -29.10
N ASP A 46 -1.76 -17.01 -29.16
CA ASP A 46 -1.72 -17.79 -30.41
C ASP A 46 -3.10 -17.93 -31.08
N ALA A 47 -4.16 -17.41 -30.46
CA ALA A 47 -5.48 -17.27 -31.06
C ALA A 47 -5.57 -15.97 -31.88
N THR A 48 -6.29 -16.00 -33.00
CA THR A 48 -6.51 -14.90 -33.96
C THR A 48 -7.10 -13.60 -33.38
N GLU A 49 -7.36 -13.54 -32.07
CA GLU A 49 -7.87 -12.37 -31.36
C GLU A 49 -6.77 -11.80 -30.46
N SER A 50 -6.29 -10.59 -30.75
CA SER A 50 -5.44 -9.85 -29.82
C SER A 50 -6.24 -9.53 -28.57
N SER A 51 -5.72 -9.94 -27.40
CA SER A 51 -6.36 -9.63 -26.11
C SER A 51 -5.71 -8.39 -25.52
N LEU A 52 -6.52 -7.40 -25.11
CA LEU A 52 -6.00 -6.22 -24.43
C LEU A 52 -5.79 -6.53 -22.95
N ILE A 53 -4.55 -6.40 -22.49
CA ILE A 53 -4.16 -6.59 -21.10
C ILE A 53 -4.02 -5.23 -20.44
N VAL A 54 -4.80 -5.01 -19.37
CA VAL A 54 -4.74 -3.81 -18.54
C VAL A 54 -3.74 -4.04 -17.42
N GLU A 55 -2.66 -3.29 -17.43
CA GLU A 55 -1.61 -3.37 -16.43
C GLU A 55 -1.75 -2.22 -15.43
N ALA A 56 -1.97 -2.56 -14.16
CA ALA A 56 -2.00 -1.59 -13.07
C ALA A 56 -0.65 -1.58 -12.36
N VAL A 57 0.11 -0.50 -12.50
CA VAL A 57 1.46 -0.39 -11.94
C VAL A 57 1.41 0.47 -10.68
N VAL A 58 1.53 -0.17 -9.52
CA VAL A 58 1.55 0.49 -8.21
C VAL A 58 2.91 1.12 -8.00
N ARG A 59 2.92 2.39 -7.59
CA ARG A 59 4.14 3.10 -7.21
C ARG A 59 4.21 3.30 -5.71
N VAL A 60 3.13 3.84 -5.14
CA VAL A 60 3.09 4.30 -3.76
C VAL A 60 1.85 3.75 -3.06
N VAL A 61 2.02 3.44 -1.78
CA VAL A 61 0.92 3.04 -0.90
C VAL A 61 0.91 3.96 0.30
N LEU A 62 -0.25 4.55 0.57
CA LEU A 62 -0.42 5.53 1.64
C LEU A 62 -1.63 5.19 2.52
N PRO A 63 -1.67 5.60 3.79
CA PRO A 63 -2.89 5.53 4.60
C PRO A 63 -4.06 6.25 3.91
N LEU A 64 -5.30 5.79 4.10
CA LEU A 64 -6.49 6.34 3.43
C LEU A 64 -6.67 7.87 3.59
N HIS A 65 -6.17 8.45 4.68
CA HIS A 65 -6.33 9.89 4.97
C HIS A 65 -5.12 10.74 4.55
N ALA A 66 -4.10 10.13 3.94
CA ALA A 66 -2.95 10.85 3.44
C ALA A 66 -3.27 11.58 2.14
N ALA A 67 -2.60 12.70 1.90
CA ALA A 67 -2.69 13.41 0.63
C ALA A 67 -2.14 12.53 -0.51
N PRO A 68 -2.75 12.56 -1.71
CA PRO A 68 -2.27 11.79 -2.85
C PRO A 68 -0.87 12.26 -3.28
N PRO A 69 0.01 11.34 -3.74
CA PRO A 69 1.30 11.72 -4.29
C PRO A 69 1.13 12.48 -5.61
N GLU A 70 2.03 13.43 -5.88
CA GLU A 70 2.10 14.11 -7.18
C GLU A 70 2.34 13.10 -8.31
N GLU A 71 1.82 13.40 -9.51
CA GLU A 71 2.02 12.60 -10.73
C GLU A 71 1.57 11.13 -10.66
N THR A 72 0.67 10.80 -9.73
CA THR A 72 0.10 9.46 -9.61
C THR A 72 -1.43 9.50 -9.66
N LYS A 73 -2.03 8.43 -10.18
CA LYS A 73 -3.47 8.21 -10.15
C LYS A 73 -3.82 7.21 -9.06
N PHE A 74 -4.98 7.41 -8.44
CA PHE A 74 -5.56 6.39 -7.58
C PHE A 74 -5.92 5.15 -8.42
N ILE A 75 -5.50 3.96 -7.97
CA ILE A 75 -5.75 2.70 -8.68
C ILE A 75 -6.57 1.70 -7.84
N GLY A 76 -6.67 1.92 -6.52
CA GLY A 76 -7.40 1.00 -5.67
C GLY A 76 -6.97 1.03 -4.20
N PHE A 77 -7.24 -0.05 -3.49
CA PHE A 77 -7.00 -0.19 -2.06
C PHE A 77 -6.08 -1.34 -1.73
N ALA A 78 -5.44 -1.28 -0.56
CA ALA A 78 -4.84 -2.44 0.07
C ALA A 78 -5.48 -2.68 1.44
N SER A 79 -5.82 -3.94 1.71
CA SER A 79 -6.24 -4.41 3.03
C SER A 79 -5.14 -5.30 3.61
N VAL A 80 -4.64 -4.93 4.77
CA VAL A 80 -3.52 -5.58 5.45
C VAL A 80 -4.01 -6.04 6.81
N LYS A 81 -4.13 -7.37 7.01
CA LYS A 81 -4.73 -7.91 8.22
C LYS A 81 -4.04 -9.13 8.82
N LYS A 82 -3.95 -9.16 10.15
CA LYS A 82 -3.47 -10.33 10.91
C LYS A 82 -4.68 -11.16 11.29
N SER A 83 -5.14 -12.00 10.37
CA SER A 83 -6.29 -12.88 10.53
C SER A 83 -6.22 -14.05 9.54
N SER A 84 -6.93 -15.12 9.86
CA SER A 84 -7.19 -16.25 8.97
C SER A 84 -8.71 -16.42 8.88
N PRO A 85 -9.30 -16.74 7.72
CA PRO A 85 -8.67 -17.12 6.45
C PRO A 85 -8.26 -15.95 5.53
N HIS A 86 -7.42 -16.22 4.51
CA HIS A 86 -7.11 -15.29 3.41
C HIS A 86 -8.31 -15.17 2.46
N LYS A 87 -9.30 -14.38 2.86
CA LYS A 87 -10.53 -14.11 2.10
C LYS A 87 -10.94 -12.66 2.26
N LEU A 88 -11.63 -12.13 1.25
CA LEU A 88 -12.29 -10.82 1.34
C LEU A 88 -13.27 -10.78 2.51
N SER A 89 -13.12 -9.79 3.38
CA SER A 89 -14.12 -9.46 4.39
C SER A 89 -15.26 -8.64 3.79
N TYR A 90 -16.38 -8.56 4.51
CA TYR A 90 -17.49 -7.69 4.12
C TYR A 90 -17.07 -6.22 3.95
N GLU A 91 -16.18 -5.73 4.82
CA GLU A 91 -15.63 -4.37 4.74
C GLU A 91 -14.80 -4.16 3.47
N GLU A 92 -13.96 -5.14 3.12
CA GLU A 92 -13.15 -5.10 1.89
C GLU A 92 -14.04 -5.10 0.64
N THR A 93 -15.09 -5.91 0.62
CA THR A 93 -16.07 -5.92 -0.48
C THR A 93 -16.80 -4.58 -0.61
N ARG A 94 -17.23 -3.98 0.52
CA ARG A 94 -17.87 -2.66 0.50
C ARG A 94 -16.93 -1.56 0.02
N LEU A 95 -15.67 -1.58 0.48
CA LEU A 95 -14.66 -0.62 0.07
C LEU A 95 -14.42 -0.69 -1.45
N LEU A 96 -14.31 -1.90 -1.99
CA LEU A 96 -14.10 -2.14 -3.41
C LEU A 96 -15.32 -1.75 -4.27
N ARG A 97 -16.54 -1.88 -3.74
CA ARG A 97 -17.78 -1.44 -4.40
C ARG A 97 -17.99 0.07 -4.39
N GLY A 98 -17.28 0.79 -3.53
CA GLY A 98 -17.48 2.23 -3.36
C GLY A 98 -18.53 2.61 -2.30
N ASP A 99 -19.08 1.64 -1.56
CA ASP A 99 -20.19 1.85 -0.61
C ASP A 99 -19.73 2.48 0.73
N THR A 100 -18.62 3.19 0.72
CA THR A 100 -17.98 3.75 1.91
C THR A 100 -17.47 5.16 1.61
N GLU A 101 -17.67 6.08 2.55
CA GLU A 101 -17.20 7.47 2.49
C GLU A 101 -15.76 7.64 1.96
N PRO A 102 -14.75 6.84 2.41
CA PRO A 102 -13.40 6.98 1.87
C PRO A 102 -13.36 6.68 0.38
N ALA A 103 -14.06 5.63 -0.07
CA ALA A 103 -14.05 5.21 -1.46
C ALA A 103 -14.74 6.20 -2.38
N GLU A 104 -15.83 6.83 -1.95
CA GLU A 104 -16.51 7.86 -2.74
C GLU A 104 -15.57 9.03 -3.07
N SER A 105 -14.76 9.46 -2.10
CA SER A 105 -13.79 10.56 -2.31
C SER A 105 -12.72 10.23 -3.35
N PHE A 106 -12.30 8.96 -3.44
CA PHE A 106 -11.35 8.48 -4.45
C PHE A 106 -12.03 8.26 -5.80
N LEU A 107 -13.26 7.74 -5.80
CA LEU A 107 -14.05 7.46 -6.98
C LEU A 107 -14.41 8.72 -7.77
N GLN A 108 -14.63 9.86 -7.09
CA GLN A 108 -14.85 11.14 -7.75
C GLN A 108 -13.63 11.64 -8.53
N LYS A 109 -12.42 11.21 -8.12
CA LYS A 109 -11.15 11.63 -8.73
C LYS A 109 -10.58 10.59 -9.69
N SER A 110 -11.07 9.35 -9.65
CA SER A 110 -10.55 8.26 -10.46
C SER A 110 -11.12 8.26 -11.88
N ASP A 111 -10.27 7.91 -12.83
CA ASP A 111 -10.66 7.63 -14.21
C ASP A 111 -11.50 6.34 -14.24
N ARG A 112 -12.81 6.48 -14.51
CA ARG A 112 -13.75 5.34 -14.52
C ARG A 112 -13.51 4.35 -15.66
N SER A 113 -12.55 4.63 -16.55
CA SER A 113 -12.20 3.77 -17.69
C SER A 113 -11.47 2.48 -17.27
N TYR A 114 -10.94 2.42 -16.04
CA TYR A 114 -10.17 1.28 -15.54
C TYR A 114 -10.84 0.65 -14.30
N PRO A 115 -10.64 -0.67 -14.05
CA PRO A 115 -11.18 -1.33 -12.86
C PRO A 115 -10.53 -0.79 -11.59
N MET A 116 -11.23 -0.86 -10.48
CA MET A 116 -10.64 -0.65 -9.16
C MET A 116 -10.03 -1.94 -8.64
N LEU A 117 -8.84 -1.86 -8.05
CA LEU A 117 -8.14 -3.03 -7.51
C LEU A 117 -8.16 -3.06 -5.98
N LEU A 118 -8.13 -4.26 -5.40
CA LEU A 118 -7.89 -4.46 -3.97
C LEU A 118 -6.78 -5.50 -3.77
N LEU A 119 -5.66 -5.06 -3.20
CA LEU A 119 -4.57 -5.92 -2.74
C LEU A 119 -4.86 -6.38 -1.32
N LEU A 120 -5.19 -7.65 -1.15
CA LEU A 120 -5.36 -8.28 0.16
C LEU A 120 -4.02 -8.87 0.60
N VAL A 121 -3.55 -8.52 1.79
CA VAL A 121 -2.36 -9.09 2.43
C VAL A 121 -2.76 -9.62 3.80
N THR A 122 -2.55 -10.92 4.05
CA THR A 122 -2.88 -11.54 5.33
C THR A 122 -1.70 -12.29 5.93
N THR A 123 -1.67 -12.33 7.26
CA THR A 123 -0.84 -13.29 8.00
C THR A 123 -1.70 -13.95 9.09
N PRO A 124 -1.55 -15.25 9.35
CA PRO A 124 -2.29 -15.92 10.42
C PRO A 124 -2.01 -15.29 11.79
N LEU A 125 -3.02 -15.30 12.67
CA LEU A 125 -2.80 -14.95 14.07
C LEU A 125 -1.88 -16.01 14.70
N GLU A 126 -0.75 -15.56 15.26
CA GLU A 126 0.23 -16.45 15.87
C GLU A 126 -0.36 -17.05 17.15
N VAL A 127 -0.72 -18.32 17.10
CA VAL A 127 -0.94 -19.12 18.31
C VAL A 127 0.43 -19.36 18.95
N PRO A 128 0.60 -19.21 20.28
CA PRO A 128 1.90 -19.20 21.00
C PRO A 128 2.77 -20.48 20.91
N VAL A 129 2.45 -21.43 20.04
CA VAL A 129 3.32 -22.58 19.75
C VAL A 129 4.50 -22.08 18.91
N ALA A 130 5.72 -22.45 19.30
CA ALA A 130 6.99 -22.02 18.70
C ALA A 130 6.97 -22.12 17.16
N LYS A 131 6.71 -21.00 16.48
CA LYS A 131 6.70 -20.91 15.02
C LYS A 131 7.94 -20.16 14.56
N SER A 132 8.93 -20.91 14.06
CA SER A 132 10.08 -20.35 13.32
C SER A 132 9.70 -19.85 11.92
N THR A 133 8.51 -20.23 11.43
CA THR A 133 8.02 -19.88 10.10
C THR A 133 6.79 -18.98 10.19
N LYS A 134 6.84 -17.83 9.51
CA LYS A 134 5.70 -16.95 9.33
C LYS A 134 5.19 -17.07 7.90
N LYS A 135 3.87 -17.25 7.75
CA LYS A 135 3.20 -17.27 6.45
C LYS A 135 2.61 -15.89 6.15
N VAL A 136 2.85 -15.39 4.96
CA VAL A 136 2.21 -14.18 4.42
C VAL A 136 1.55 -14.58 3.11
N GLU A 137 0.27 -14.24 2.97
CA GLU A 137 -0.51 -14.50 1.77
C GLU A 137 -0.95 -13.18 1.17
N TYR A 138 -0.90 -13.07 -0.16
CA TYR A 138 -1.38 -11.91 -0.88
C TYR A 138 -2.15 -12.30 -2.14
N SER A 139 -3.23 -11.58 -2.41
CA SER A 139 -4.06 -11.75 -3.61
C SER A 139 -4.58 -10.40 -4.06
N VAL A 140 -4.85 -10.25 -5.35
CA VAL A 140 -5.42 -9.01 -5.91
C VAL A 140 -6.78 -9.31 -6.48
N PHE A 141 -7.77 -8.50 -6.13
CA PHE A 141 -9.12 -8.60 -6.63
C PHE A 141 -9.44 -7.38 -7.48
N GLU A 142 -10.22 -7.58 -8.54
CA GLU A 142 -10.70 -6.48 -9.38
C GLU A 142 -12.21 -6.29 -9.21
N CYS A 143 -12.62 -5.02 -9.23
CA CYS A 143 -14.02 -4.64 -9.40
C CYS A 143 -14.13 -3.72 -10.60
N LYS A 144 -14.98 -4.12 -11.55
CA LYS A 144 -15.23 -3.31 -12.72
C LYS A 144 -16.10 -2.13 -12.31
N THR A 145 -15.67 -0.94 -12.69
CA THR A 145 -16.35 0.29 -12.36
C THR A 145 -17.77 0.25 -12.93
N GLY A 146 -18.79 0.36 -12.07
CA GLY A 146 -20.20 0.34 -12.46
C GLY A 146 -20.88 -1.03 -12.49
N SER A 147 -20.18 -2.13 -12.17
CA SER A 147 -20.83 -3.41 -11.88
C SER A 147 -20.73 -3.76 -10.40
N ALA A 148 -21.83 -4.21 -9.80
CA ALA A 148 -21.81 -4.83 -8.47
C ALA A 148 -21.01 -6.15 -8.44
N ASP A 149 -20.71 -6.68 -9.62
CA ASP A 149 -19.90 -7.86 -9.86
C ASP A 149 -18.43 -7.51 -9.76
N PHE A 150 -17.83 -7.85 -8.63
CA PHE A 150 -16.38 -8.00 -8.53
C PHE A 150 -16.02 -9.42 -8.95
N SER A 151 -14.83 -9.59 -9.54
CA SER A 151 -14.33 -10.94 -9.79
C SER A 151 -13.92 -11.55 -8.45
N GLU A 152 -14.61 -12.60 -8.00
CA GLU A 152 -14.14 -13.41 -6.88
C GLU A 152 -12.79 -14.09 -7.19
N LYS A 153 -12.43 -14.19 -8.48
CA LYS A 153 -11.14 -14.70 -8.91
C LYS A 153 -10.09 -13.61 -8.79
N ALA A 154 -9.02 -13.94 -8.07
CA ALA A 154 -7.86 -13.09 -7.98
C ALA A 154 -7.20 -12.92 -9.36
N ILE A 155 -6.70 -11.72 -9.64
CA ILE A 155 -5.89 -11.42 -10.82
C ILE A 155 -4.40 -11.62 -10.53
N PRO A 156 -3.56 -11.85 -11.55
CA PRO A 156 -2.12 -11.99 -11.35
C PRO A 156 -1.49 -10.74 -10.73
N LEU A 157 -0.68 -10.95 -9.69
CA LEU A 157 0.23 -9.96 -9.11
C LEU A 157 1.67 -10.30 -9.51
N LYS A 158 2.37 -9.34 -10.12
CA LYS A 158 3.79 -9.42 -10.46
C LYS A 158 4.56 -8.48 -9.54
N VAL A 159 5.55 -9.03 -8.84
CA VAL A 159 6.43 -8.25 -7.96
C VAL A 159 7.72 -7.94 -8.71
N ASP A 160 7.97 -6.67 -8.96
CA ASP A 160 9.15 -6.25 -9.72
C ASP A 160 10.41 -6.59 -8.93
N ASN A 161 11.27 -7.39 -9.57
CA ASN A 161 12.54 -7.89 -9.03
C ASN A 161 13.66 -7.67 -10.06
N MET A 162 14.93 -7.68 -9.62
CA MET A 162 16.11 -7.40 -10.48
C MET A 162 16.30 -8.36 -11.67
N VAL A 163 15.69 -9.54 -11.65
CA VAL A 163 15.89 -10.59 -12.67
C VAL A 163 14.93 -10.42 -13.84
N ASP A 164 13.66 -10.11 -13.57
CA ASP A 164 12.62 -9.91 -14.60
C ASP A 164 12.54 -8.45 -15.10
N SER A 165 13.49 -7.64 -14.62
CA SER A 165 13.47 -6.18 -14.64
C SER A 165 13.43 -5.51 -16.00
N PHE A 166 13.85 -6.14 -17.10
CA PHE A 166 13.97 -5.39 -18.34
C PHE A 166 12.63 -4.91 -18.90
N SER A 167 11.51 -5.59 -18.61
CA SER A 167 10.19 -5.08 -19.03
C SER A 167 9.63 -4.06 -18.04
N ALA A 168 9.75 -4.31 -16.73
CA ALA A 168 9.16 -3.47 -15.69
C ALA A 168 10.00 -2.24 -15.32
N PHE A 169 11.33 -2.34 -15.30
CA PHE A 169 12.20 -1.16 -15.14
C PHE A 169 12.06 -0.23 -16.32
N VAL A 170 11.87 -0.72 -17.55
CA VAL A 170 11.55 0.14 -18.70
C VAL A 170 10.22 0.86 -18.47
N ARG A 171 9.19 0.18 -17.96
CA ARG A 171 7.89 0.79 -17.64
C ARG A 171 7.98 1.86 -16.55
N LEU A 172 8.83 1.65 -15.53
CA LEU A 172 9.07 2.64 -14.48
C LEU A 172 10.00 3.77 -14.93
N SER A 173 11.03 3.48 -15.74
CA SER A 173 12.01 4.45 -16.24
C SER A 173 11.44 5.38 -17.31
N ASN A 174 10.45 4.92 -18.08
CA ASN A 174 9.78 5.73 -19.12
C ASN A 174 9.01 6.93 -18.55
N LEU A 175 8.73 6.94 -17.26
CA LEU A 175 8.09 8.07 -16.58
C LEU A 175 9.10 9.13 -16.10
N GLY A 176 10.40 8.80 -16.02
CA GLY A 176 11.46 9.78 -15.79
C GLY A 176 11.94 10.49 -17.06
N SER A 177 11.45 10.09 -18.24
CA SER A 177 11.97 10.53 -19.54
C SER A 177 11.42 11.87 -20.03
N HIS A 178 10.45 12.48 -19.33
CA HIS A 178 9.92 13.80 -19.70
C HIS A 178 10.65 14.99 -19.06
N ALA A 179 11.67 14.73 -18.25
CA ALA A 179 12.72 15.69 -17.94
C ALA A 179 14.00 15.37 -18.74
N LEU A 180 13.89 15.22 -20.07
CA LEU A 180 15.04 15.32 -20.97
C LEU A 180 15.54 16.77 -20.98
N VAL A 181 16.20 17.18 -19.89
CA VAL A 181 17.21 18.22 -19.96
C VAL A 181 18.24 17.70 -20.96
N ARG A 182 18.23 18.27 -22.17
CA ARG A 182 19.30 18.16 -23.15
C ARG A 182 20.62 18.51 -22.46
N LYS A 183 21.30 17.53 -21.87
CA LYS A 183 22.69 17.65 -21.47
C LYS A 183 23.48 16.70 -22.35
N GLN A 184 24.20 17.31 -23.29
CA GLN A 184 25.36 16.72 -23.93
C GLN A 184 26.28 16.23 -22.81
N SER A 185 26.29 14.92 -22.50
CA SER A 185 27.20 14.37 -21.51
C SER A 185 28.44 13.85 -22.21
N SER A 186 29.56 14.54 -21.99
CA SER A 186 30.91 14.02 -22.11
C SER A 186 31.07 12.68 -21.36
N PRO A 187 32.00 11.81 -21.77
CA PRO A 187 32.17 10.50 -21.14
C PRO A 187 32.50 10.66 -19.64
N PRO A 188 32.00 9.78 -18.76
CA PRO A 188 32.15 9.94 -17.32
C PRO A 188 33.60 9.64 -16.92
N THR A 189 34.36 10.68 -16.61
CA THR A 189 35.56 10.58 -15.79
C THR A 189 35.17 10.22 -14.36
N GLN A 190 35.96 9.33 -13.77
CA GLN A 190 35.74 8.65 -12.50
C GLN A 190 35.55 9.59 -11.28
N SER A 191 34.83 9.07 -10.28
CA SER A 191 34.86 9.39 -8.83
C SER A 191 34.06 10.56 -8.23
N SER A 192 32.94 10.99 -8.82
CA SER A 192 31.96 11.80 -8.07
C SER A 192 30.59 11.13 -8.10
N PRO A 193 29.85 11.09 -6.98
CA PRO A 193 28.53 10.49 -6.95
C PRO A 193 27.64 11.16 -7.99
N SER A 194 26.93 10.35 -8.77
CA SER A 194 26.00 10.89 -9.77
C SER A 194 24.96 11.79 -9.09
N ALA A 195 24.37 12.75 -9.82
CA ALA A 195 23.32 13.62 -9.26
C ALA A 195 22.16 12.79 -8.66
N ASN A 196 21.88 11.62 -9.24
CA ASN A 196 20.90 10.66 -8.74
C ASN A 196 21.32 10.04 -7.41
N GLU A 197 22.60 9.66 -7.25
CA GLU A 197 23.13 9.16 -5.97
C GLU A 197 23.09 10.22 -4.87
N LEU A 198 23.46 11.47 -5.18
CA LEU A 198 23.38 12.58 -4.22
C LEU A 198 21.93 12.87 -3.82
N SER A 199 21.00 12.84 -4.77
CA SER A 199 19.57 12.99 -4.49
C SER A 199 19.05 11.85 -3.61
N PHE A 200 19.42 10.61 -3.92
CA PHE A 200 19.06 9.43 -3.14
C PHE A 200 19.61 9.50 -1.71
N GLN A 201 20.89 9.86 -1.54
CA GLN A 201 21.49 10.07 -0.23
C GLN A 201 20.76 11.16 0.57
N SER A 202 20.41 12.28 -0.08
CA SER A 202 19.61 13.34 0.55
C SER A 202 18.24 12.82 1.00
N SER A 203 17.55 12.03 0.17
CA SER A 203 16.28 11.40 0.52
C SER A 203 16.40 10.43 1.71
N ILE A 204 17.50 9.67 1.80
CA ILE A 204 17.77 8.81 2.95
C ILE A 204 17.91 9.65 4.22
N SER A 205 18.74 10.70 4.21
CA SER A 205 18.91 11.56 5.38
C SER A 205 17.60 12.22 5.82
N GLN A 206 16.76 12.66 4.87
CA GLN A 206 15.43 13.18 5.16
C GLN A 206 14.51 12.12 5.78
N LEU A 207 14.56 10.88 5.27
CA LEU A 207 13.80 9.75 5.80
C LEU A 207 14.23 9.41 7.23
N GLU A 208 15.53 9.42 7.52
CA GLU A 208 16.07 9.18 8.87
C GLU A 208 15.58 10.25 9.86
N VAL A 209 15.65 11.52 9.48
CA VAL A 209 15.14 12.64 10.30
C VAL A 209 13.63 12.50 10.54
N ALA A 210 12.86 12.18 9.50
CA ALA A 210 11.41 11.96 9.62
C ALA A 210 11.09 10.75 10.51
N SER A 211 11.86 9.67 10.40
CA SER A 211 11.74 8.47 11.22
C SER A 211 12.02 8.77 12.70
N ALA A 212 13.08 9.52 13.00
CA ALA A 212 13.42 9.94 14.37
C ALA A 212 12.32 10.84 14.98
N LYS A 213 11.79 11.78 14.20
CA LYS A 213 10.64 12.61 14.60
C LYS A 213 9.41 11.76 14.90
N ARG A 214 9.07 10.80 14.02
CA ARG A 214 7.95 9.87 14.22
C ARG A 214 8.12 9.05 15.49
N GLN A 215 9.29 8.48 15.74
CA GLN A 215 9.56 7.71 16.96
C GLN A 215 9.37 8.57 18.23
N THR A 216 9.83 9.83 18.19
CA THR A 216 9.66 10.78 19.30
C THR A 216 8.19 11.08 19.56
N LEU A 217 7.39 11.31 18.50
CA LEU A 217 5.95 11.53 18.63
C LEU A 217 5.22 10.31 19.17
N LEU A 218 5.57 9.09 18.71
CA LEU A 218 4.98 7.85 19.22
C LEU A 218 5.28 7.64 20.71
N LYS A 219 6.51 7.93 21.16
CA LYS A 219 6.87 7.88 22.59
C LYS A 219 6.03 8.86 23.42
N ARG A 220 5.87 10.10 22.95
CA ARG A 220 5.05 11.12 23.61
C ARG A 220 3.57 10.71 23.65
N LEU A 221 3.05 10.13 22.58
CA LEU A 221 1.67 9.64 22.52
C LEU A 221 1.43 8.52 23.54
N ALA A 222 2.32 7.54 23.61
CA ALA A 222 2.25 6.47 24.61
C ALA A 222 2.36 7.01 26.06
N GLU A 223 3.16 8.05 26.30
CA GLU A 223 3.24 8.70 27.60
C GLU A 223 1.92 9.41 27.97
N VAL A 224 1.33 10.12 27.03
CA VAL A 224 0.03 10.80 27.20
C VAL A 224 -1.09 9.80 27.45
N GLU A 225 -1.14 8.71 26.70
CA GLU A 225 -2.10 7.61 26.92
C GLU A 225 -1.96 7.02 28.32
N ARG A 226 -0.73 6.72 28.76
CA ARG A 226 -0.46 6.23 30.12
C ARG A 226 -0.89 7.22 31.20
N LEU A 227 -0.73 8.52 30.98
CA LEU A 227 -1.17 9.57 31.92
C LEU A 227 -2.69 9.67 31.97
N LEU A 228 -3.37 9.52 30.83
CA LEU A 228 -4.83 9.51 30.75
C LEU A 228 -5.43 8.30 31.46
N GLU A 229 -4.89 7.10 31.24
CA GLU A 229 -5.31 5.87 31.93
C GLU A 229 -5.15 6.00 33.45
N ARG A 230 -4.03 6.56 33.92
CA ARG A 230 -3.80 6.83 35.35
C ARG A 230 -4.79 7.83 35.93
N LYS A 231 -5.14 8.89 35.19
CA LYS A 231 -6.14 9.87 35.64
C LYS A 231 -7.54 9.27 35.71
N GLN A 232 -7.94 8.47 34.71
CA GLN A 232 -9.23 7.78 34.72
C GLN A 232 -9.32 6.77 35.88
N THR A 233 -8.26 6.00 36.11
CA THR A 233 -8.19 5.04 37.23
C THR A 233 -8.14 5.76 38.59
N GLY A 234 -7.51 6.94 38.66
CA GLY A 234 -7.45 7.78 39.85
C GLY A 234 -8.79 8.44 40.19
N MET A 235 -9.58 8.86 39.19
CA MET A 235 -10.93 9.40 39.40
C MET A 235 -11.88 8.35 39.99
N LEU A 236 -11.81 7.09 39.53
CA LEU A 236 -12.63 6.01 40.08
C LEU A 236 -12.34 5.73 41.58
N ARG A 237 -11.12 6.01 42.05
CA ARG A 237 -10.77 5.86 43.48
C ARG A 237 -11.18 7.07 44.33
N ALA A 238 -11.35 8.25 43.74
CA ALA A 238 -11.76 9.44 44.46
C ALA A 238 -13.26 9.44 44.81
N ASP A 239 -14.08 8.76 44.01
CA ASP A 239 -15.53 8.65 44.28
C ASP A 239 -15.88 7.61 45.38
N GLU A 240 -14.98 6.68 45.72
CA GLU A 240 -15.21 5.69 46.79
C GLU A 240 -14.78 6.16 48.20
N GLN A 241 -14.17 7.35 48.33
CA GLN A 241 -13.65 7.88 49.61
C GLN A 241 -14.45 9.09 50.17
N LYS A 242 -15.78 9.09 50.04
CA LYS A 242 -16.64 9.88 50.94
C LYS A 242 -17.10 9.02 52.12
N PRO A 243 -16.43 9.06 53.28
CA PRO A 243 -16.97 8.44 54.48
C PRO A 243 -18.18 9.26 54.96
N ASN A 244 -19.27 8.55 55.25
CA ASN A 244 -20.40 9.05 56.02
C ASN A 244 -19.90 9.84 57.24
N ARG A 245 -20.15 11.15 57.25
CA ARG A 245 -20.14 11.94 58.48
C ARG A 245 -21.52 11.79 59.13
N ILE A 246 -21.59 11.02 60.21
CA ILE A 246 -22.57 11.20 61.28
C ILE A 246 -21.83 11.95 62.39
#